data_AF-A0A968V9J8-F1
#
_entry.id   AF-A0A968V9J8-F1
#
_cell.length_a   1.000
_cell.length_b   1.000
_cell.length_c   1.000
_cell.angle_alpha   90.00
_cell.angle_beta   90.00
_cell.angle_gamma   90.00
#
_symmetry.space_group_name_H-M   'P 1'
#
loop_
_entity.id
_entity.type
_entity.pdbx_description
1 polymer ?
#
loop_
_entity_poly.entity_id
_entity_poly.type
_entity_poly.pdbx_seq_one_letter_code
_entity_poly.pdbx_strand_id
1 'polypeptide(L)' 'MHLYSDFGYVNDPYYGTENPLTNNLLWSGGVGIDILGYNSGLGSIQGSVNQLGKFGIFFHTDLAF' A
#
# COMPACT_ATOMS: atom_id res chain seq x y z
N MET A 1 -10.36 3.17 -11.80
CA MET A 1 -8.89 3.08 -11.83
C MET A 1 -8.34 4.33 -11.20
N HIS A 2 -7.52 4.19 -10.17
CA HIS A 2 -6.93 5.28 -9.41
C HIS A 2 -5.41 5.10 -9.31
N LEU A 3 -4.68 6.21 -9.23
CA LEU A 3 -3.24 6.23 -8.96
C LEU A 3 -3.05 6.74 -7.54
N TYR A 4 -2.12 6.15 -6.80
CA TYR A 4 -1.83 6.57 -5.43
C TYR A 4 -0.34 6.60 -5.15
N SER A 5 0.04 7.40 -4.15
CA SER A 5 1.40 7.57 -3.68
C SER A 5 1.36 7.76 -2.17
N ASP A 6 2.02 6.86 -1.44
CA ASP A 6 2.06 6.84 0.01
C ASP A 6 3.47 7.16 0.49
N PHE A 7 3.54 7.93 1.57
CA PHE A 7 4.78 8.25 2.27
C PHE A 7 4.63 7.83 3.74
N GLY A 8 5.64 7.16 4.28
CA GLY A 8 5.70 6.72 5.66
C GLY A 8 7.01 7.12 6.31
N TYR A 9 6.99 7.37 7.60
CA TYR A 9 8.20 7.57 8.39
C TYR A 9 8.07 6.74 9.66
N VAL A 10 9.04 5.86 9.89
CA VAL A 10 9.08 5.04 11.10
C VAL A 10 10.22 5.56 11.96
N ASN A 11 9.87 6.18 13.10
CA ASN A 11 10.83 6.54 14.12
C ASN A 11 11.05 5.34 15.04
N ASP A 12 12.24 4.76 15.00
CA ASP A 12 12.66 3.76 15.96
C ASP A 12 14.03 4.18 16.53
N PRO A 13 14.03 4.74 17.76
CA PRO A 13 15.23 5.28 18.38
C PRO A 13 16.12 4.21 19.04
N TYR A 14 15.67 2.95 19.12
CA TYR A 14 16.38 1.89 19.85
C TYR A 14 17.03 0.83 18.94
N TYR A 15 16.51 0.60 17.73
CA TYR A 15 17.01 -0.45 16.82
C TYR A 15 17.43 0.05 15.42
N GLY A 16 17.75 1.36 15.29
CA GLY A 16 18.12 1.98 14.01
C GLY A 16 19.35 1.38 13.30
N THR A 17 20.23 0.65 14.00
CA THR A 17 21.39 -0.03 13.40
C THR A 17 21.06 -1.38 12.76
N GLU A 18 19.98 -2.04 13.18
CA GLU A 18 19.62 -3.37 12.65
C GLU A 18 18.67 -3.28 11.46
N ASN A 19 17.90 -2.19 11.36
CA ASN A 19 16.98 -1.96 10.26
C ASN A 19 17.34 -0.70 9.46
N PRO A 20 17.93 -0.82 8.26
CA PRO A 20 18.30 0.33 7.44
C PRO A 20 17.10 1.12 6.91
N LEU A 21 15.86 0.67 7.16
CA LEU A 21 14.63 1.38 6.82
C LEU A 21 14.07 2.20 8.00
N THR A 22 14.59 1.99 9.21
CA THR A 22 14.25 2.78 10.40
C THR A 22 14.85 4.19 10.28
N ASN A 23 14.09 5.21 10.70
CA ASN A 23 14.43 6.63 10.60
C ASN A 23 14.63 7.16 9.18
N ASN A 24 14.21 6.41 8.15
CA ASN A 24 14.22 6.85 6.77
C ASN A 24 12.81 7.15 6.26
N LEU A 25 12.73 8.10 5.33
CA LEU A 25 11.50 8.36 4.61
C LEU A 25 11.23 7.16 3.69
N LEU A 26 10.09 6.51 3.89
CA LEU A 26 9.60 5.40 3.10
C LEU A 26 8.62 5.95 2.08
N TRP A 27 8.84 5.64 0.81
CA TRP A 27 7.91 5.98 -0.25
C TRP A 27 7.43 4.73 -0.99
N SER A 28 6.15 4.72 -1.37
CA SER A 28 5.57 3.75 -2.29
C SER A 28 4.57 4.42 -3.21
N GLY A 29 4.43 3.87 -4.41
CA GLY A 29 3.44 4.33 -5.39
C GLY A 29 2.79 3.14 -6.08
N GLY A 30 1.54 3.31 -6.48
CA GLY A 30 0.77 2.21 -7.03
C GLY A 30 -0.42 2.64 -7.88
N VAL A 31 -1.03 1.62 -8.48
CA VAL A 31 -2.23 1.73 -9.29
C VAL A 31 -3.29 0.79 -8.73
N GLY A 32 -4.53 1.28 -8.66
CA GLY A 32 -5.67 0.51 -8.18
C GLY A 32 -6.79 0.48 -9.19
N ILE A 33 -7.48 -0.66 -9.26
CA ILE A 33 -8.68 -0.87 -10.06
C ILE A 33 -9.80 -1.27 -9.12
N ASP A 34 -10.82 -0.41 -9.04
CA ASP A 34 -12.03 -0.66 -8.28
C ASP A 34 -13.12 -1.22 -9.18
N ILE A 35 -13.78 -2.27 -8.69
CA ILE A 35 -14.87 -2.99 -9.32
C ILE A 35 -16.08 -2.81 -8.41
N LEU A 36 -17.07 -2.06 -8.88
CA LEU A 36 -18.34 -1.88 -8.19
C LEU A 36 -19.30 -3.01 -8.59
N GLY A 37 -19.69 -3.82 -7.62
CA GLY A 37 -20.70 -4.86 -7.77
C GLY A 37 -22.11 -4.29 -7.65
N TYR A 38 -23.03 -4.83 -8.45
CA TYR A 38 -24.43 -4.38 -8.55
C TYR A 38 -25.23 -4.51 -7.24
N ASN A 39 -24.80 -5.35 -6.29
CA ASN A 39 -25.46 -5.62 -5.00
C ASN A 39 -24.57 -5.21 -3.81
N SER A 40 -24.10 -3.97 -3.79
CA SER A 40 -23.37 -3.39 -2.64
C SER A 40 -22.00 -4.02 -2.31
N GLY A 41 -21.47 -4.86 -3.20
CA GLY A 41 -20.11 -5.37 -3.09
C GLY A 41 -19.12 -4.44 -3.77
N LEU A 42 -18.05 -4.05 -3.09
CA LEU A 42 -16.97 -3.25 -3.66
C LEU A 42 -15.68 -4.07 -3.61
N GLY A 43 -15.14 -4.43 -4.77
CA GLY A 43 -13.85 -5.11 -4.89
C GLY A 43 -12.79 -4.12 -5.41
N SER A 44 -11.58 -4.20 -4.89
CA SER A 44 -10.45 -3.38 -5.35
C SER A 44 -9.20 -4.25 -5.47
N ILE A 45 -8.49 -4.10 -6.59
CA ILE A 45 -7.20 -4.74 -6.85
C ILE A 45 -6.17 -3.62 -6.97
N GLN A 46 -5.14 -3.65 -6.13
CA GLN A 46 -4.10 -2.63 -6.09
C GLN A 46 -2.72 -3.26 -6.30
N GLY A 47 -1.93 -2.68 -7.19
CA GLY A 47 -0.52 -3.01 -7.36
C GLY A 47 0.34 -1.86 -6.86
N SER A 48 1.25 -2.13 -5.93
CA SER A 48 2.16 -1.15 -5.33
C SER A 48 3.62 -1.51 -5.57
N VAL A 49 4.46 -0.51 -5.76
CA VAL A 49 5.92 -0.62 -5.78
C VAL A 49 6.48 0.28 -4.69
N ASN A 50 7.35 -0.26 -3.84
CA ASN A 50 8.05 0.53 -2.84
C ASN A 50 9.37 1.11 -3.38
N GLN A 51 9.97 2.02 -2.63
CA GLN A 51 11.27 2.63 -2.95
C GLN A 51 12.43 1.64 -3.12
N LEU A 52 12.30 0.40 -2.62
CA LEU A 52 13.27 -0.68 -2.81
C LEU A 52 13.02 -1.46 -4.11
N GLY A 53 12.05 -1.06 -4.93
CA GLY A 53 11.65 -1.76 -6.14
C GLY A 53 10.88 -3.06 -5.89
N LYS A 54 10.47 -3.33 -4.64
CA LYS A 54 9.64 -4.50 -4.32
C LYS A 54 8.20 -4.21 -4.69
N PHE A 55 7.64 -5.11 -5.47
CA PHE A 55 6.25 -5.07 -5.90
C PHE A 55 5.36 -5.90 -4.98
N GLY A 56 4.15 -5.41 -4.71
CA GLY A 56 3.11 -6.12 -3.97
C GLY A 56 1.76 -5.95 -4.64
N ILE A 57 0.94 -7.01 -4.59
CA ILE A 57 -0.46 -6.99 -5.04
C ILE A 57 -1.35 -7.10 -3.82
N PHE A 58 -2.36 -6.24 -3.75
CA PHE A 58 -3.33 -6.17 -2.68
C PHE A 58 -4.73 -6.34 -3.26
N PHE A 59 -5.56 -7.10 -2.55
CA PHE A 59 -6.96 -7.32 -2.87
C PHE A 59 -7.77 -6.86 -1.67
N HIS A 60 -8.73 -5.97 -1.90
CA HIS A 60 -9.64 -5.47 -0.90
C HIS A 60 -11.06 -5.75 -1.34
N THR A 61 -11.91 -6.26 -0.45
CA THR A 61 -13.31 -6.53 -0.77
C THR A 61 -14.19 -6.12 0.39
N ASP A 62 -15.04 -5.12 0.16
CA ASP A 62 -16.10 -4.73 1.06
C ASP A 62 -17.41 -5.36 0.57
N LEU A 63 -17.84 -6.44 1.22
CA LEU A 63 -19.15 -7.04 1.02
C LEU A 63 -20.06 -6.59 2.16
N ALA A 64 -21.04 -5.75 1.84
CA ALA A 64 -22.15 -5.49 2.76
C ALA A 64 -23.21 -6.58 2.56
N PHE A 65 -23.43 -7.40 3.60
CA PHE A 65 -24.45 -8.44 3.67
C PHE A 65 -25.70 -7.96 4.43
#